data_AF-A0A1G9JS51-F1
#
_entry.id   AF-A0A1G9JS51-F1
#
_cell.length_a   1.000
_cell.length_b   1.000
_cell.length_c   1.000
_cell.angle_alpha   90.00
_cell.angle_beta   90.00
_cell.angle_gamma   90.00
#
_symmetry.space_group_name_H-M   'P 1'
#
loop_
_entity.id
_entity.type
_entity.pdbx_description
1 polymer ?
#
loop_
_entity_poly.entity_id
_entity_poly.type
_entity_poly.pdbx_seq_one_letter_code
_entity_poly.pdbx_strand_id
1 'polypeptide(L)'
;MDELLLGPGSAAARDLSGRSGFDTAFLGVPVPVPTLAGVETVLLPYTHFSVLMRPDERLAAVTALGIDGAKLMDLDRSGIRWRLDPPLGEDQQTCERVYARNDIDRGHLVRRASAVWGETRDEAARANEDTFHYTNAAPQAATFNQGLSLWLGLETYLQDNAADNGRRLVVFTGPIFSDTDPAYRSVNIPLQFFKVAVFLHHGDLAATGYIVDRHPSSRTCPTFRGPAPSTRLPRSARSAPSRSPSETLPP
;
A
#
# COMPACT_ATOMS: atom_id res chain seq x y z
N MET A 1 -23.43 36.68 -17.74
CA MET A 1 -23.18 36.82 -16.29
C MET A 1 -23.99 35.73 -15.61
N ASP A 2 -23.46 34.58 -15.21
CA ASP A 2 -22.07 34.15 -15.17
C ASP A 2 -21.99 32.64 -15.44
N GLU A 3 -20.92 32.32 -16.12
CA GLU A 3 -20.40 31.03 -16.50
C GLU A 3 -19.75 30.39 -15.27
N LEU A 4 -20.22 29.20 -14.86
CA LEU A 4 -19.49 28.35 -13.92
C LEU A 4 -19.44 26.93 -14.50
N LEU A 5 -18.65 26.84 -15.58
CA LEU A 5 -18.07 25.60 -16.07
C LEU A 5 -17.19 25.02 -14.94
N LEU A 6 -17.73 24.04 -14.23
CA LEU A 6 -16.90 23.07 -13.51
C LEU A 6 -16.18 22.23 -14.57
N GLY A 7 -15.01 22.72 -15.00
CA GLY A 7 -14.12 21.96 -15.85
C GLY A 7 -13.65 20.69 -15.14
N PRO A 8 -13.48 19.56 -15.85
CA PRO A 8 -12.83 18.40 -15.27
C PRO A 8 -11.37 18.78 -15.00
N GLY A 9 -11.04 18.99 -13.74
CA GLY A 9 -9.67 19.02 -13.25
C GLY A 9 -9.06 17.62 -13.37
N SER A 10 -8.86 17.15 -14.61
CA SER A 10 -7.90 16.09 -14.90
C SER A 10 -6.55 16.67 -14.51
N ALA A 11 -6.07 16.30 -13.32
CA ALA A 11 -4.64 16.29 -13.09
C ALA A 11 -4.10 15.37 -14.17
N ALA A 12 -3.61 15.97 -15.27
CA ALA A 12 -3.09 15.26 -16.42
C ALA A 12 -2.25 14.10 -15.90
N ALA A 13 -2.69 12.88 -16.18
CA ALA A 13 -1.94 11.67 -15.89
C ALA A 13 -0.53 11.92 -16.39
N ARG A 14 0.41 12.17 -15.46
CA ARG A 14 1.79 12.46 -15.85
C ARG A 14 2.27 11.22 -16.56
N ASP A 15 2.71 11.40 -17.80
CA ASP A 15 3.29 10.33 -18.59
C ASP A 15 4.45 9.71 -17.81
N LEU A 16 4.35 8.40 -17.55
CA LEU A 16 5.37 7.60 -16.86
C LEU A 16 6.34 6.93 -17.84
N SER A 17 6.23 7.19 -19.15
CA SER A 17 7.06 6.58 -20.20
C SER A 17 8.58 6.72 -20.00
N GLY A 18 9.03 7.78 -19.30
CA GLY A 18 10.44 8.04 -18.99
C GLY A 18 11.01 7.26 -17.78
N ARG A 19 10.29 6.30 -17.20
CA ARG A 19 10.76 5.51 -16.06
C ARG A 19 11.28 4.16 -16.55
N SER A 20 12.53 3.86 -16.25
CA SER A 20 13.18 2.59 -16.62
C SER A 20 12.75 1.42 -15.73
N GLY A 21 12.23 1.70 -14.54
CA GLY A 21 11.99 0.68 -13.52
C GLY A 21 13.26 0.29 -12.78
N PHE A 22 13.13 -0.79 -12.01
CA PHE A 22 14.22 -1.47 -11.33
C PHE A 22 15.22 -2.09 -12.33
N ASP A 23 16.50 -1.82 -12.12
CA ASP A 23 17.59 -2.45 -12.86
C ASP A 23 17.90 -3.83 -12.27
N THR A 24 17.60 -4.90 -13.01
CA THR A 24 17.91 -6.27 -12.58
C THR A 24 19.40 -6.55 -12.46
N ALA A 25 20.27 -5.73 -13.08
CA ALA A 25 21.72 -5.85 -12.98
C ALA A 25 22.33 -4.82 -12.02
N PHE A 26 21.52 -4.20 -11.13
CA PHE A 26 21.94 -3.09 -10.27
C PHE A 26 23.18 -3.38 -9.40
N LEU A 27 23.34 -4.63 -8.97
CA LEU A 27 24.49 -5.09 -8.19
C LEU A 27 25.68 -5.57 -9.04
N GLY A 28 25.63 -5.39 -10.38
CA GLY A 28 26.59 -5.96 -11.32
C GLY A 28 26.38 -7.45 -11.62
N VAL A 29 25.42 -8.08 -10.95
CA VAL A 29 24.98 -9.46 -11.15
C VAL A 29 23.45 -9.49 -11.26
N PRO A 30 22.85 -10.38 -12.09
CA PRO A 30 21.40 -10.42 -12.25
C PRO A 30 20.67 -10.81 -10.96
N VAL A 31 19.75 -9.95 -10.52
CA VAL A 31 18.76 -10.18 -9.47
C VAL A 31 17.38 -9.87 -10.06
N PRO A 32 16.65 -10.88 -10.60
CA PRO A 32 15.37 -10.64 -11.26
C PRO A 32 14.27 -10.30 -10.25
N VAL A 33 13.24 -9.59 -10.71
CA VAL A 33 12.00 -9.40 -9.94
C VAL A 33 11.32 -10.77 -9.79
N PRO A 34 10.97 -11.21 -8.55
CA PRO A 34 10.22 -12.44 -8.35
C PRO A 34 8.88 -12.42 -9.08
N THR A 35 8.45 -13.56 -9.63
CA THR A 35 7.14 -13.73 -10.28
C THR A 35 6.24 -14.64 -9.46
N LEU A 36 4.92 -14.52 -9.68
CA LEU A 36 3.93 -15.42 -9.09
C LEU A 36 3.37 -16.33 -10.18
N ALA A 37 3.62 -17.63 -10.07
CA ALA A 37 3.14 -18.60 -11.05
C ALA A 37 1.60 -18.70 -11.01
N GLY A 38 0.96 -18.64 -12.18
CA GLY A 38 -0.49 -18.79 -12.31
C GLY A 38 -1.32 -17.58 -11.85
N VAL A 39 -0.68 -16.46 -11.51
CA VAL A 39 -1.33 -15.21 -11.12
C VAL A 39 -1.06 -14.15 -12.18
N GLU A 40 -2.11 -13.46 -12.62
CA GLU A 40 -1.94 -12.32 -13.53
C GLU A 40 -1.28 -11.15 -12.80
N THR A 41 -0.21 -10.61 -13.38
CA THR A 41 0.53 -9.49 -12.81
C THR A 41 0.92 -8.49 -13.87
N VAL A 42 1.00 -7.21 -13.49
CA VAL A 42 1.45 -6.12 -14.34
C VAL A 42 2.70 -5.49 -13.73
N LEU A 43 3.81 -5.47 -14.47
CA LEU A 43 5.04 -4.82 -14.02
C LEU A 43 5.01 -3.33 -14.37
N LEU A 44 5.00 -2.47 -13.35
CA LEU A 44 4.98 -1.02 -13.48
C LEU A 44 6.36 -0.43 -13.19
N PRO A 45 6.99 0.25 -14.16
CA PRO A 45 8.29 0.87 -13.96
C PRO A 45 8.16 2.25 -13.31
N TYR A 46 9.00 2.51 -12.31
CA TYR A 46 9.22 3.83 -11.71
C TYR A 46 10.71 4.22 -11.75
N THR A 47 11.06 5.43 -11.32
CA THR A 47 12.47 5.80 -11.15
C THR A 47 13.08 4.98 -10.01
N HIS A 48 14.08 4.14 -10.30
CA HIS A 48 14.85 3.26 -9.38
C HIS A 48 14.15 2.01 -8.85
N PHE A 49 12.84 1.88 -9.04
CA PHE A 49 12.08 0.74 -8.58
C PHE A 49 11.01 0.31 -9.59
N SER A 50 10.54 -0.92 -9.46
CA SER A 50 9.37 -1.42 -10.15
C SER A 50 8.37 -1.98 -9.16
N VAL A 51 7.10 -1.94 -9.52
CA VAL A 51 6.02 -2.59 -8.78
C VAL A 51 5.43 -3.70 -9.64
N LEU A 52 5.50 -4.94 -9.19
CA LEU A 52 4.73 -6.03 -9.75
C LEU A 52 3.34 -6.00 -9.13
N MET A 53 2.37 -5.43 -9.84
CA MET A 53 0.99 -5.30 -9.36
C MET A 53 0.19 -6.57 -9.59
N ARG A 54 -0.71 -6.85 -8.64
CA ARG A 54 -1.82 -7.79 -8.75
C ARG A 54 -3.12 -7.01 -8.94
N PRO A 55 -3.62 -6.85 -10.18
CA PRO A 55 -4.85 -6.10 -10.43
C PRO A 55 -6.08 -6.68 -9.73
N ASP A 56 -6.10 -8.00 -9.51
CA ASP A 56 -7.14 -8.73 -8.80
C ASP A 56 -7.21 -8.36 -7.30
N GLU A 57 -6.07 -8.18 -6.64
CA GLU A 57 -5.99 -7.72 -5.24
C GLU A 57 -5.93 -6.19 -5.11
N ARG A 58 -5.72 -5.49 -6.23
CA ARG A 58 -5.53 -4.03 -6.30
C ARG A 58 -4.31 -3.52 -5.52
N LEU A 59 -3.34 -4.40 -5.30
CA LEU A 59 -2.15 -4.20 -4.47
C LEU A 59 -0.91 -4.75 -5.18
N ALA A 60 0.28 -4.34 -4.75
CA ALA A 60 1.52 -4.96 -5.20
C ALA A 60 1.59 -6.41 -4.72
N ALA A 61 2.06 -7.32 -5.58
CA ALA A 61 2.62 -8.59 -5.13
C ALA A 61 4.03 -8.38 -4.55
N VAL A 62 4.85 -7.61 -5.27
CA VAL A 62 6.20 -7.27 -4.84
C VAL A 62 6.61 -5.93 -5.45
N THR A 63 7.35 -5.13 -4.70
CA THR A 63 8.13 -4.01 -5.20
C THR A 63 9.60 -4.39 -5.22
N ALA A 64 10.33 -4.02 -6.26
CA ALA A 64 11.77 -4.20 -6.37
C ALA A 64 12.46 -2.84 -6.44
N LEU A 65 13.36 -2.54 -5.52
CA LEU A 65 14.07 -1.26 -5.41
C LEU A 65 15.58 -1.48 -5.47
N GLY A 66 16.27 -0.71 -6.30
CA GLY A 66 17.72 -0.50 -6.18
C GLY A 66 18.01 0.71 -5.30
N ILE A 67 18.90 0.55 -4.32
CA ILE A 67 19.34 1.63 -3.42
C ILE A 67 20.82 1.89 -3.69
N ASP A 68 21.16 3.09 -4.17
CA ASP A 68 22.55 3.55 -4.23
C ASP A 68 22.83 4.47 -3.03
N GLY A 69 23.38 3.89 -1.95
CA GLY A 69 23.63 4.59 -0.70
C GLY A 69 24.54 5.81 -0.85
N ALA A 70 25.47 5.78 -1.81
CA ALA A 70 26.41 6.88 -2.05
C ALA A 70 25.75 8.10 -2.73
N LYS A 71 24.54 7.95 -3.28
CA LYS A 71 23.83 8.99 -4.04
C LYS A 71 22.53 9.43 -3.39
N LEU A 72 22.26 8.97 -2.16
CA LEU A 72 21.08 9.37 -1.40
C LEU A 72 21.03 10.90 -1.22
N MET A 73 19.85 11.46 -1.42
CA MET A 73 19.58 12.89 -1.23
C MET A 73 18.42 13.07 -0.26
N ASP A 74 18.55 14.03 0.66
CA ASP A 74 17.42 14.47 1.47
C ASP A 74 16.65 15.57 0.74
N LEU A 75 15.51 15.20 0.18
CA LEU A 75 14.58 16.12 -0.46
C LEU A 75 13.29 16.22 0.36
N ASP A 76 12.65 17.38 0.35
CA ASP A 76 11.36 17.55 1.01
C ASP A 76 10.25 16.76 0.30
N ARG A 77 9.22 16.37 1.05
CA ARG A 77 7.99 15.74 0.56
C ARG A 77 6.80 16.69 0.51
N SER A 78 6.92 17.92 1.03
CA SER A 78 5.81 18.87 1.07
C SER A 78 5.24 19.12 -0.32
N GLY A 79 3.91 19.07 -0.43
CA GLY A 79 3.21 19.27 -1.69
C GLY A 79 3.13 18.06 -2.62
N ILE A 80 3.84 16.95 -2.33
CA ILE A 80 3.68 15.71 -3.10
C ILE A 80 2.37 15.05 -2.70
N ARG A 81 1.46 14.91 -3.67
CA ARG A 81 0.14 14.27 -3.49
C ARG A 81 0.20 12.83 -3.94
N TRP A 82 -0.61 12.00 -3.28
CA TRP A 82 -0.87 10.63 -3.74
C TRP A 82 -1.60 10.63 -5.08
N ARG A 83 -1.19 9.74 -5.98
CA ARG A 83 -1.72 9.66 -7.36
C ARG A 83 -2.02 8.23 -7.76
N LEU A 84 -2.93 8.12 -8.72
CA LEU A 84 -3.17 6.87 -9.43
C LEU A 84 -2.05 6.61 -10.43
N ASP A 85 -1.76 5.35 -10.64
CA ASP A 85 -0.91 4.92 -11.76
C ASP A 85 -1.74 4.89 -13.05
N PRO A 86 -1.42 5.68 -14.09
CA PRO A 86 -2.26 5.82 -15.29
C PRO A 86 -2.48 4.54 -16.12
N PRO A 87 -1.48 3.62 -16.24
CA PRO A 87 -1.69 2.31 -16.85
C PRO A 87 -2.82 1.45 -16.24
N LEU A 88 -3.22 1.70 -14.99
CA LEU A 88 -4.23 0.90 -14.29
C LEU A 88 -5.55 1.65 -14.11
N GLY A 89 -6.66 0.93 -14.25
CA GLY A 89 -7.99 1.42 -13.87
C GLY A 89 -8.10 1.70 -12.37
N GLU A 90 -9.07 2.53 -11.96
CA GLU A 90 -9.35 2.80 -10.54
C GLU A 90 -9.81 1.56 -9.77
N ASP A 91 -10.32 0.56 -10.46
CA ASP A 91 -10.73 -0.74 -9.94
C ASP A 91 -9.59 -1.77 -9.90
N GLN A 92 -8.39 -1.40 -10.35
CA GLN A 92 -7.17 -2.22 -10.33
C GLN A 92 -6.12 -1.73 -9.33
N GLN A 93 -6.46 -0.71 -8.54
CA GLN A 93 -5.63 -0.16 -7.46
C GLN A 93 -6.51 0.32 -6.29
N THR A 94 -5.92 0.54 -5.11
CA THR A 94 -6.70 0.89 -3.91
C THR A 94 -7.41 2.25 -4.02
N CYS A 95 -6.74 3.24 -4.64
CA CYS A 95 -7.14 4.65 -4.67
C CYS A 95 -7.36 5.27 -3.28
N GLU A 96 -7.78 6.54 -3.25
CA GLU A 96 -8.12 7.25 -2.00
C GLU A 96 -9.27 6.59 -1.23
N ARG A 97 -10.16 5.88 -1.93
CA ARG A 97 -11.36 5.26 -1.34
C ARG A 97 -11.03 4.29 -0.22
N VAL A 98 -9.86 3.64 -0.18
CA VAL A 98 -9.49 2.73 0.91
C VAL A 98 -9.07 3.51 2.15
N TYR A 99 -8.36 4.62 2.00
CA TYR A 99 -7.71 5.34 3.11
C TYR A 99 -8.55 6.48 3.69
N ALA A 100 -9.53 6.99 2.95
CA ALA A 100 -10.33 8.12 3.40
C ALA A 100 -11.15 7.81 4.66
N ARG A 101 -11.08 8.71 5.66
CA ARG A 101 -11.93 8.72 6.86
C ARG A 101 -11.87 7.43 7.67
N ASN A 102 -10.66 6.93 7.94
CA ASN A 102 -10.39 5.79 8.82
C ASN A 102 -8.93 5.81 9.30
N ASP A 103 -8.54 4.82 10.12
CA ASP A 103 -7.20 4.71 10.73
C ASP A 103 -6.23 3.84 9.92
N ILE A 104 -6.45 3.69 8.62
CA ILE A 104 -5.56 2.96 7.71
C ILE A 104 -4.69 3.98 6.98
N ASP A 105 -3.38 3.83 7.16
CA ASP A 105 -2.36 4.61 6.47
C ASP A 105 -2.04 4.02 5.09
N ARG A 106 -1.58 4.91 4.21
CA ARG A 106 -0.95 4.57 2.92
C ARG A 106 0.50 4.14 3.17
N GLY A 107 0.67 2.92 3.67
CA GLY A 107 1.98 2.36 4.02
C GLY A 107 2.83 2.16 2.77
N HIS A 108 3.95 2.87 2.67
CA HIS A 108 4.86 2.74 1.52
C HIS A 108 5.54 1.37 1.53
N LEU A 109 5.53 0.67 0.40
CA LEU A 109 6.31 -0.55 0.20
C LEU A 109 7.76 -0.22 -0.19
N VAL A 110 7.92 0.72 -1.13
CA VAL A 110 9.18 1.43 -1.40
C VAL A 110 9.19 2.73 -0.61
N ARG A 111 10.06 2.79 0.40
CA ARG A 111 10.24 3.99 1.22
C ARG A 111 10.98 5.07 0.46
N ARG A 112 10.45 6.29 0.55
CA ARG A 112 11.02 7.52 -0.01
C ARG A 112 12.51 7.68 0.30
N ALA A 113 12.91 7.60 1.57
CA ALA A 113 14.30 7.77 1.99
C ALA A 113 15.29 6.75 1.38
N SER A 114 14.79 5.64 0.83
CA SER A 114 15.61 4.62 0.17
C SER A 114 15.61 4.78 -1.36
N ALA A 115 14.59 5.43 -1.92
CA ALA A 115 14.45 5.64 -3.35
C ALA A 115 14.94 7.02 -3.83
N VAL A 116 15.10 7.99 -2.94
CA VAL A 116 15.53 9.34 -3.30
C VAL A 116 17.06 9.39 -3.40
N TRP A 117 17.57 8.95 -4.55
CA TRP A 117 18.97 9.06 -4.95
C TRP A 117 19.07 9.37 -6.45
N GLY A 118 20.24 9.80 -6.93
CA GLY A 118 20.47 10.02 -8.35
C GLY A 118 21.77 10.74 -8.64
N GLU A 119 22.15 10.80 -9.91
CA GLU A 119 23.25 11.67 -10.36
C GLU A 119 22.85 13.15 -10.31
N THR A 120 21.55 13.41 -10.43
CA THR A 120 20.98 14.75 -10.43
C THR A 120 19.87 14.88 -9.41
N ARG A 121 19.67 16.12 -8.93
CA ARG A 121 18.56 16.44 -8.04
C ARG A 121 17.20 16.16 -8.69
N ASP A 122 17.06 16.35 -10.00
CA ASP A 122 15.80 16.15 -10.72
C ASP A 122 15.44 14.67 -10.83
N GLU A 123 16.42 13.79 -11.00
CA GLU A 123 16.24 12.34 -10.92
C GLU A 123 15.77 11.91 -9.52
N ALA A 124 16.46 12.37 -8.47
CA ALA A 124 16.07 12.08 -7.10
C ALA A 124 14.68 12.64 -6.76
N ALA A 125 14.34 13.84 -7.24
CA ALA A 125 13.02 14.44 -7.07
C ALA A 125 11.92 13.67 -7.80
N ARG A 126 12.21 13.13 -8.99
CA ARG A 126 11.28 12.26 -9.72
C ARG A 126 11.05 10.95 -8.98
N ALA A 127 12.10 10.30 -8.46
CA ALA A 127 11.96 9.12 -7.62
C ALA A 127 11.13 9.40 -6.35
N ASN A 128 11.36 10.57 -5.72
CA ASN A 128 10.59 11.04 -4.57
C ASN A 128 9.09 11.09 -4.90
N GLU A 129 8.74 11.77 -6.00
CA GLU A 129 7.36 11.84 -6.49
C GLU A 129 6.77 10.46 -6.85
N ASP A 130 7.56 9.61 -7.50
CA ASP A 130 7.12 8.28 -7.95
C ASP A 130 6.73 7.38 -6.75
N THR A 131 7.34 7.57 -5.57
CA THR A 131 6.96 6.80 -4.36
C THR A 131 5.52 7.05 -3.86
N PHE A 132 4.86 8.13 -4.30
CA PHE A 132 3.50 8.51 -3.90
C PHE A 132 2.40 8.01 -4.88
N HIS A 133 2.63 6.91 -5.59
CA HIS A 133 1.57 6.23 -6.34
C HIS A 133 0.88 5.17 -5.46
N TYR A 134 -0.45 5.04 -5.58
CA TYR A 134 -1.21 4.07 -4.78
C TYR A 134 -0.78 2.61 -5.02
N THR A 135 -0.20 2.31 -6.16
CA THR A 135 0.42 1.03 -6.51
C THR A 135 1.62 0.68 -5.61
N ASN A 136 2.31 1.69 -5.08
CA ASN A 136 3.38 1.53 -4.08
C ASN A 136 2.87 1.54 -2.63
N ALA A 137 1.56 1.68 -2.42
CA ALA A 137 0.96 1.69 -1.09
C ALA A 137 0.26 0.37 -0.79
N ALA A 138 0.39 -0.07 0.47
CA ALA A 138 -0.47 -1.08 1.05
C ALA A 138 -1.21 -0.52 2.28
N PRO A 139 -2.49 -0.89 2.47
CA PRO A 139 -3.23 -0.61 3.69
C PRO A 139 -2.53 -1.12 4.94
N GLN A 140 -2.08 -0.20 5.80
CA GLN A 140 -1.44 -0.53 7.08
C GLN A 140 -2.18 0.18 8.20
N ALA A 141 -2.42 -0.49 9.32
CA ALA A 141 -2.99 0.19 10.50
C ALA A 141 -2.05 1.31 10.96
N ALA A 142 -2.58 2.48 11.30
CA ALA A 142 -1.76 3.64 11.69
C ALA A 142 -0.78 3.32 12.83
N THR A 143 -1.21 2.55 13.84
CA THR A 143 -0.33 2.12 14.94
C THR A 143 0.80 1.20 14.50
N PHE A 144 0.61 0.44 13.42
CA PHE A 144 1.65 -0.38 12.82
C PHE A 144 2.59 0.48 11.97
N ASN A 145 2.06 1.24 11.02
CA ASN A 145 2.84 2.11 10.13
C ASN A 145 3.67 3.17 10.90
N GLN A 146 3.14 3.70 12.01
CA GLN A 146 3.80 4.73 12.83
C GLN A 146 4.58 4.16 14.02
N GLY A 147 4.27 2.95 14.47
CA GLY A 147 4.85 2.33 15.67
C GLY A 147 6.03 1.40 15.42
N LEU A 148 6.42 1.15 14.17
CA LEU A 148 7.47 0.21 13.82
C LEU A 148 8.89 0.74 14.10
N SER A 149 9.32 0.68 15.36
CA SER A 149 10.74 0.66 15.71
C SER A 149 11.52 -0.47 15.02
N LEU A 150 10.84 -1.54 14.58
CA LEU A 150 11.44 -2.73 13.96
C LEU A 150 11.54 -2.65 12.42
N TRP A 151 10.52 -2.12 11.73
CA TRP A 151 10.60 -1.85 10.28
C TRP A 151 11.43 -0.61 9.99
N LEU A 152 11.19 0.48 10.75
CA LEU A 152 12.05 1.65 10.70
C LEU A 152 13.46 1.28 11.16
N GLY A 153 13.62 0.45 12.19
CA GLY A 153 14.94 0.00 12.66
C GLY A 153 15.66 -0.92 11.68
N LEU A 154 14.96 -1.81 10.96
CA LEU A 154 15.54 -2.62 9.89
C LEU A 154 15.90 -1.76 8.68
N GLU A 155 15.01 -0.86 8.27
CA GLU A 155 15.28 0.08 7.17
C GLU A 155 16.42 1.03 7.53
N THR A 156 16.46 1.55 8.75
CA THR A 156 17.57 2.34 9.28
C THR A 156 18.84 1.49 9.37
N TYR A 157 18.81 0.25 9.84
CA TYR A 157 20.00 -0.60 9.84
C TYR A 157 20.52 -0.87 8.43
N LEU A 158 19.64 -1.18 7.48
CA LEU A 158 20.00 -1.38 6.07
C LEU A 158 20.47 -0.08 5.43
N GLN A 159 19.81 1.04 5.73
CA GLN A 159 20.11 2.38 5.20
C GLN A 159 21.40 2.94 5.80
N ASP A 160 21.66 2.77 7.08
CA ASP A 160 22.91 3.19 7.75
C ASP A 160 24.06 2.32 7.25
N ASN A 161 23.87 1.00 7.14
CA ASN A 161 24.87 0.14 6.48
C ASN A 161 25.10 0.52 5.01
N ALA A 162 24.10 1.06 4.32
CA ALA A 162 24.22 1.53 2.94
C ALA A 162 24.88 2.90 2.83
N ALA A 163 24.40 3.88 3.57
CA ALA A 163 24.78 5.29 3.50
C ALA A 163 26.18 5.49 4.09
N ASP A 164 26.46 4.94 5.28
CA ASP A 164 27.76 5.11 5.93
C ASP A 164 28.89 4.37 5.21
N ASN A 165 28.55 3.40 4.35
CA ASN A 165 29.52 2.60 3.60
C ASN A 165 29.37 2.73 2.07
N GLY A 166 28.53 3.63 1.57
CA GLY A 166 28.23 3.79 0.14
C GLY A 166 27.79 2.51 -0.57
N ARG A 167 27.15 1.56 0.11
CA ARG A 167 26.79 0.26 -0.45
C ARG A 167 25.56 0.33 -1.34
N ARG A 168 25.53 -0.56 -2.32
CA ARG A 168 24.36 -0.84 -3.16
C ARG A 168 23.57 -2.01 -2.59
N LEU A 169 22.25 -1.86 -2.56
CA LEU A 169 21.31 -2.88 -2.12
C LEU A 169 20.19 -3.05 -3.13
N VAL A 170 19.66 -4.27 -3.23
CA VAL A 170 18.36 -4.53 -3.83
C VAL A 170 17.39 -4.91 -2.71
N VAL A 171 16.22 -4.29 -2.68
CA VAL A 171 15.20 -4.58 -1.68
C VAL A 171 13.91 -5.01 -2.36
N PHE A 172 13.41 -6.17 -1.96
CA PHE A 172 12.08 -6.65 -2.30
C PHE A 172 11.16 -6.46 -1.11
N THR A 173 9.98 -5.87 -1.33
CA THR A 173 8.97 -5.65 -0.30
C THR A 173 7.60 -6.01 -0.85
N GLY A 174 6.75 -6.65 -0.06
CA GLY A 174 5.38 -6.89 -0.48
C GLY A 174 4.48 -7.40 0.65
N PRO A 175 3.15 -7.34 0.46
CA PRO A 175 2.22 -8.04 1.31
C PRO A 175 2.32 -9.56 1.12
N ILE A 176 1.92 -10.30 2.15
CA ILE A 176 1.64 -11.73 2.06
C ILE A 176 0.13 -11.88 2.12
N PHE A 177 -0.47 -12.31 1.00
CA PHE A 177 -1.92 -12.51 0.89
C PHE A 177 -2.33 -13.81 1.56
N SER A 178 -3.44 -13.77 2.29
CA SER A 178 -4.03 -14.91 2.99
C SER A 178 -5.53 -14.94 2.80
N ASP A 179 -6.11 -16.15 2.77
CA ASP A 179 -7.57 -16.35 2.75
C ASP A 179 -8.25 -15.80 4.02
N THR A 180 -7.47 -15.46 5.05
CA THR A 180 -7.94 -14.84 6.29
C THR A 180 -7.85 -13.32 6.29
N ASP A 181 -7.36 -12.70 5.22
CA ASP A 181 -7.24 -11.25 5.14
C ASP A 181 -8.64 -10.59 5.17
N PRO A 182 -8.87 -9.62 6.07
CA PRO A 182 -10.18 -8.99 6.18
C PRO A 182 -10.49 -8.16 4.94
N ALA A 183 -11.63 -8.44 4.32
CA ALA A 183 -12.15 -7.61 3.24
C ALA A 183 -12.59 -6.24 3.75
N TYR A 184 -12.11 -5.17 3.11
CA TYR A 184 -12.48 -3.80 3.43
C TYR A 184 -12.53 -2.95 2.16
N ARG A 185 -13.69 -2.32 1.90
CA ARG A 185 -13.94 -1.48 0.72
C ARG A 185 -13.45 -2.14 -0.59
N SER A 186 -13.78 -3.41 -0.77
CA SER A 186 -13.43 -4.21 -1.96
C SER A 186 -11.93 -4.46 -2.17
N VAL A 187 -11.16 -4.52 -1.07
CA VAL A 187 -9.74 -4.92 -1.04
C VAL A 187 -9.54 -5.84 0.15
N ASN A 188 -8.80 -6.94 -0.02
CA ASN A 188 -8.36 -7.78 1.10
C ASN A 188 -7.17 -7.09 1.76
N ILE A 189 -7.26 -6.82 3.06
CA ILE A 189 -6.24 -6.06 3.79
C ILE A 189 -5.17 -7.03 4.32
N PRO A 190 -3.95 -7.04 3.76
CA PRO A 190 -2.92 -7.98 4.17
C PRO A 190 -2.54 -7.78 5.64
N LEU A 191 -2.41 -8.87 6.38
CA LEU A 191 -1.98 -8.84 7.78
C LEU A 191 -0.48 -9.04 7.96
N GLN A 192 0.20 -9.53 6.92
CA GLN A 192 1.63 -9.82 6.94
C GLN A 192 2.32 -9.15 5.76
N PHE A 193 3.58 -8.77 5.98
CA PHE A 193 4.44 -8.18 4.96
C PHE A 193 5.81 -8.84 5.02
N PHE A 194 6.44 -9.02 3.86
CA PHE A 194 7.82 -9.47 3.78
C PHE A 194 8.74 -8.34 3.34
N LYS A 195 10.00 -8.48 3.70
CA LYS A 195 11.11 -7.71 3.13
C LYS A 195 12.33 -8.60 2.95
N VAL A 196 12.95 -8.51 1.78
CA VAL A 196 14.21 -9.20 1.48
C VAL A 196 15.22 -8.18 1.00
N ALA A 197 16.36 -8.10 1.66
CA ALA A 197 17.49 -7.26 1.25
C ALA A 197 18.58 -8.16 0.65
N VAL A 198 19.02 -7.83 -0.56
CA VAL A 198 20.06 -8.53 -1.32
C VAL A 198 21.23 -7.57 -1.53
N PHE A 199 22.45 -8.06 -1.34
CA PHE A 199 23.69 -7.28 -1.46
C PHE A 199 24.87 -8.18 -1.82
N LEU A 200 25.98 -7.56 -2.20
CA LEU A 200 27.26 -8.25 -2.33
C LEU A 200 28.00 -8.28 -1.00
N HIS A 201 28.45 -9.45 -0.59
CA HIS A 201 29.31 -9.67 0.56
C HIS A 201 30.56 -10.43 0.11
N HIS A 202 31.72 -9.77 0.18
CA HIS A 202 32.99 -10.31 -0.33
C HIS A 202 32.95 -10.76 -1.81
N GLY A 203 32.11 -10.12 -2.63
CA GLY A 203 31.95 -10.43 -4.05
C GLY A 203 30.84 -11.44 -4.36
N ASP A 204 30.32 -12.13 -3.35
CA ASP A 204 29.22 -13.10 -3.50
C ASP A 204 27.87 -12.47 -3.16
N LEU A 205 26.81 -12.96 -3.79
CA LEU A 205 25.44 -12.57 -3.44
C LEU A 205 25.07 -13.10 -2.06
N ALA A 206 24.57 -12.21 -1.21
CA ALA A 206 23.99 -12.51 0.09
C ALA A 206 22.60 -11.89 0.20
N ALA A 207 21.73 -12.50 1.01
CA ALA A 207 20.40 -12.00 1.26
C ALA A 207 19.97 -12.20 2.72
N THR A 208 19.13 -11.30 3.22
CA THR A 208 18.42 -11.45 4.50
C THR A 208 16.93 -11.17 4.28
N GLY A 209 16.08 -11.98 4.91
CA GLY A 209 14.63 -11.92 4.74
C GLY A 209 13.90 -11.80 6.08
N TYR A 210 12.81 -11.05 6.07
CA TYR A 210 12.00 -10.75 7.25
C TYR A 210 10.53 -10.86 6.90
N ILE A 211 9.74 -11.37 7.85
CA ILE A 211 8.29 -11.30 7.82
C ILE A 211 7.87 -10.50 9.05
N VAL A 212 6.98 -9.54 8.84
CA VAL A 212 6.37 -8.78 9.93
C VAL A 212 4.87 -9.07 9.92
N ASP A 213 4.37 -9.48 11.08
CA ASP A 213 2.97 -9.88 11.28
C ASP A 213 2.25 -8.88 12.18
N ARG A 214 0.99 -8.61 11.83
CA ARG A 214 0.04 -7.82 12.61
C ARG A 214 -0.67 -8.63 13.70
N HIS A 215 -0.47 -9.93 13.82
CA HIS A 215 -1.08 -10.69 14.92
C HIS A 215 -0.69 -10.07 16.27
N PRO A 216 -1.65 -9.52 17.03
CA PRO A 216 -1.33 -8.92 18.31
C PRO A 216 -0.85 -10.04 19.24
N SER A 217 0.41 -9.96 19.68
CA SER A 217 0.78 -10.59 20.93
C SER A 217 -0.16 -10.04 22.00
N SER A 218 -0.99 -10.91 22.57
CA SER A 218 -2.14 -10.60 23.42
C SER A 218 -1.88 -9.49 24.45
N ARG A 219 -2.41 -8.29 24.20
CA ARG A 219 -3.07 -7.36 25.14
C ARG A 219 -3.28 -6.03 24.42
N THR A 220 -4.50 -5.51 24.48
CA THR A 220 -4.97 -4.22 23.92
C THR A 220 -5.03 -4.11 22.39
N CYS A 221 -6.19 -4.47 21.85
CA CYS A 221 -6.61 -4.24 20.47
C CYS A 221 -7.43 -2.94 20.39
N PRO A 222 -7.18 -2.02 19.42
CA PRO A 222 -8.20 -1.11 18.94
C PRO A 222 -9.13 -1.91 18.03
N THR A 223 -10.38 -2.11 18.47
CA THR A 223 -11.40 -2.83 17.72
C THR A 223 -11.66 -2.19 16.36
N PHE A 224 -11.63 -2.99 15.29
CA PHE A 224 -12.22 -2.63 14.00
C PHE A 224 -13.73 -2.38 14.19
N ARG A 225 -14.16 -1.12 14.22
CA ARG A 225 -15.59 -0.76 14.18
C ARG A 225 -16.00 -0.50 12.73
N GLY A 226 -16.39 -1.55 12.02
CA GLY A 226 -17.21 -1.39 10.83
C GLY A 226 -18.59 -0.81 11.20
N PRO A 227 -19.29 -0.12 10.28
CA PRO A 227 -20.68 0.25 10.50
C PRO A 227 -21.51 -1.03 10.69
N ALA A 228 -22.34 -1.04 11.74
CA ALA A 228 -23.21 -2.18 12.05
C ALA A 228 -24.09 -2.53 10.83
N PRO A 229 -24.29 -3.82 10.52
CA PRO A 229 -25.22 -4.22 9.47
C PRO A 229 -26.63 -3.72 9.84
N SER A 230 -27.27 -3.01 8.90
CA SER A 230 -28.63 -2.52 9.07
C SER A 230 -29.57 -3.69 9.33
N THR A 231 -30.16 -3.70 10.53
CA THR A 231 -31.12 -4.72 10.92
C THR A 231 -32.38 -4.59 10.08
N ARG A 232 -32.74 -5.71 9.43
CA ARG A 232 -34.01 -6.06 8.80
C ARG A 232 -35.23 -5.21 9.20
N LEU A 233 -35.97 -4.79 8.18
CA LEU A 233 -37.38 -4.38 8.24
C LEU A 233 -38.23 -5.44 8.98
N PRO A 234 -39.10 -5.05 9.93
CA PRO A 234 -40.07 -5.98 10.50
C PRO A 234 -41.28 -6.15 9.57
N ARG A 235 -41.57 -7.41 9.23
CA ARG A 235 -42.84 -7.83 8.65
C ARG A 235 -43.89 -8.03 9.76
N SER A 236 -45.09 -7.52 9.47
CA SER A 236 -46.42 -7.92 9.93
C SER A 236 -46.81 -7.78 11.42
N ALA A 237 -47.94 -7.09 11.65
CA ALA A 237 -49.12 -7.72 12.26
C ALA A 237 -50.38 -6.87 12.00
N ARG A 238 -51.35 -7.47 11.29
CA ARG A 238 -52.76 -7.07 11.33
C ARG A 238 -53.32 -7.50 12.69
N SER A 239 -54.12 -6.65 13.32
CA SER A 239 -54.93 -7.00 14.50
C SER A 239 -56.40 -6.73 14.21
N ALA A 240 -57.21 -7.79 14.29
CA ALA A 240 -58.66 -7.75 14.43
C ALA A 240 -58.99 -7.99 15.92
N PRO A 241 -60.01 -7.34 16.50
CA PRO A 241 -60.44 -7.66 17.86
C PRO A 241 -61.62 -8.65 17.87
N SER A 242 -61.51 -9.66 18.72
CA SER A 242 -62.57 -10.57 19.13
C SER A 242 -63.46 -9.95 20.22
N ARG A 243 -64.70 -10.45 20.28
CA ARG A 243 -65.88 -9.95 21.00
C ARG A 243 -65.93 -10.25 22.52
N SER A 244 -66.70 -9.38 23.20
CA SER A 244 -67.55 -9.54 24.40
C SER A 244 -66.91 -9.64 25.79
N PRO A 245 -67.55 -9.01 26.81
CA PRO A 245 -68.55 -9.72 27.60
C PRO A 245 -69.89 -8.96 27.81
N SER A 246 -70.86 -9.74 28.27
CA SER A 246 -72.26 -9.47 28.62
C SER A 246 -72.48 -8.83 30.00
N GLU A 247 -73.49 -7.95 30.12
CA GLU A 247 -74.31 -7.64 31.31
C GLU A 247 -75.43 -6.65 30.86
N THR A 248 -76.68 -7.07 30.64
CA THR A 248 -77.85 -7.12 31.56
C THR A 248 -78.28 -5.78 32.19
N LEU A 249 -79.47 -5.29 31.85
CA LEU A 249 -80.27 -4.29 32.58
C LEU A 249 -81.77 -4.67 32.51
N PRO A 250 -82.55 -4.59 33.61
CA PRO A 250 -83.99 -4.93 33.68
C PRO A 250 -84.87 -3.66 33.78
N PRO A 251 -86.18 -3.78 34.09
CA PRO A 251 -87.20 -4.71 33.61
C PRO A 251 -88.03 -4.14 32.44
#